data_AF-A0A1E3PRI4-F1
#
_entry.id   AF-A0A1E3PRI4-F1
#
_cell.length_a   1.000
_cell.length_b   1.000
_cell.length_c   1.000
_cell.angle_alpha   90.00
_cell.angle_beta   90.00
_cell.angle_gamma   90.00
#
_symmetry.space_group_name_H-M   'P 1'
#
loop_
_entity.id
_entity.type
_entity.pdbx_description
1 polymer ?
#
loop_
_entity_poly.entity_id
_entity_poly.type
_entity_poly.pdbx_seq_one_letter_code
_entity_poly.pdbx_strand_id
1 'polypeptide(L)'
;MLFNKAADGLEKSTDAENEYMIIDNDPLINRFISIPKDMSQLSCAAFCAGIIEAVLDGALFQATVTAHTVAMDNYPTRTVYLIKLDSSVLQREKTRFAK
;
A
#
# COMPACT_ATOMS: atom_id res chain seq x y z
N MET A 1 -9.54 -5.18 13.03
CA MET A 1 -8.81 -4.44 11.96
C MET A 1 -7.60 -3.76 12.59
N LEU A 2 -6.43 -3.80 11.96
CA LEU A 2 -5.12 -3.45 12.55
C LEU A 2 -5.05 -2.04 13.18
N PHE A 3 -5.73 -1.05 12.59
CA PHE A 3 -5.62 0.35 12.98
C PHE A 3 -6.92 0.96 13.50
N ASN A 4 -7.96 0.14 13.68
CA ASN A 4 -9.31 0.59 14.10
C ASN A 4 -9.87 1.80 13.30
N LYS A 5 -9.39 1.97 12.07
CA LYS A 5 -9.71 3.01 11.09
C LYS A 5 -9.67 2.35 9.70
N ALA A 6 -10.58 2.73 8.82
CA ALA A 6 -10.50 2.34 7.41
C ALA A 6 -9.37 3.12 6.71
N ALA A 7 -8.84 2.56 5.62
CA ALA A 7 -7.99 3.34 4.73
C ALA A 7 -8.77 4.53 4.16
N ASP A 8 -8.08 5.65 3.93
CA ASP A 8 -8.69 6.86 3.39
C ASP A 8 -8.99 6.74 1.89
N GLY A 9 -8.32 5.83 1.19
CA GLY A 9 -8.57 5.57 -0.22
C GLY A 9 -8.06 4.22 -0.71
N LEU A 10 -8.69 3.72 -1.77
CA LEU A 10 -8.25 2.61 -2.58
C LEU A 10 -8.35 3.03 -4.05
N GLU A 11 -7.21 3.08 -4.73
CA GLU A 11 -7.11 3.53 -6.11
C GLU A 11 -6.45 2.45 -6.97
N LYS A 12 -6.83 2.39 -8.25
CA LYS A 12 -6.15 1.58 -9.26
C LYS A 12 -5.30 2.50 -10.12
N SER A 13 -4.07 2.08 -10.42
CA SER A 13 -3.20 2.83 -11.33
C SER A 13 -3.85 2.94 -12.72
N THR A 14 -3.74 4.12 -13.34
CA THR A 14 -4.16 4.36 -14.73
C THR A 14 -3.12 3.84 -15.72
N ASP A 15 -1.87 3.73 -15.28
CA ASP A 15 -0.73 3.43 -16.16
C ASP A 15 -0.41 1.93 -16.20
N ALA A 16 -0.78 1.19 -15.15
CA ALA A 16 -0.50 -0.24 -15.03
C ALA A 16 -1.71 -1.01 -14.46
N GLU A 17 -2.16 -2.04 -15.19
CA GLU A 17 -3.31 -2.85 -14.78
C GLU A 17 -3.10 -3.63 -13.48
N ASN A 18 -1.84 -3.92 -13.13
CA ASN A 18 -1.45 -4.71 -11.96
C ASN A 18 -1.11 -3.86 -10.74
N GLU A 19 -1.27 -2.54 -10.81
CA GLU A 19 -0.89 -1.64 -9.73
C GLU A 19 -2.12 -1.05 -9.05
N TYR A 20 -2.13 -1.15 -7.73
CA TYR A 20 -3.17 -0.63 -6.84
C TYR A 20 -2.52 0.16 -5.71
N MET A 21 -3.27 1.11 -5.15
CA MET A 21 -2.77 2.02 -4.13
C MET A 21 -3.75 2.06 -2.96
N ILE A 22 -3.25 1.79 -1.75
CA ILE A 22 -3.98 2.06 -0.50
C ILE A 22 -3.44 3.36 0.07
N ILE A 23 -4.34 4.30 0.40
CA ILE A 23 -3.99 5.61 0.93
C ILE A 23 -4.34 5.67 2.42
N ASP A 24 -3.38 6.07 3.23
CA ASP A 24 -3.59 6.41 4.63
C ASP A 24 -3.03 7.82 4.89
N ASN A 25 -3.93 8.76 5.16
CA ASN A 25 -3.61 10.16 5.37
C ASN A 25 -3.02 10.43 6.76
N ASP A 26 -3.31 9.58 7.74
CA ASP A 26 -2.81 9.68 9.12
C ASP A 26 -2.47 8.29 9.68
N PRO A 27 -1.36 7.69 9.20
CA PRO A 27 -0.98 6.35 9.61
C PRO A 27 -0.54 6.34 11.08
N LEU A 28 -1.22 5.53 11.89
CA LEU A 28 -0.98 5.43 13.34
C LEU A 28 0.47 5.10 13.69
N ILE A 29 1.15 4.33 12.83
CA ILE A 29 2.56 3.96 13.02
C ILE A 29 3.50 5.16 12.94
N ASN A 30 3.12 6.20 12.19
CA ASN A 30 3.89 7.44 12.06
C ASN A 30 3.58 8.45 13.18
N ARG A 31 2.50 8.27 13.95
CA ARG A 31 2.10 9.23 15.00
C ARG A 31 3.08 9.31 16.17
N PHE A 32 3.85 8.26 16.42
CA PHE A 32 4.79 8.17 17.55
C PHE A 32 6.25 8.36 17.15
N ILE A 33 6.51 8.61 15.86
CA ILE A 33 7.86 8.75 15.30
C ILE A 33 7.95 10.10 14.58
N SER A 34 8.98 10.87 14.90
CA SER A 34 9.34 12.05 14.11
C SER A 34 10.48 11.64 13.20
N ILE A 35 10.24 11.55 11.89
CA ILE A 35 11.30 11.24 10.91
C ILE A 35 12.13 12.52 10.74
N PRO A 36 13.41 12.56 11.15
CA PRO A 36 14.29 13.69 10.88
C PRO A 36 14.41 13.90 9.37
N LYS A 37 14.51 15.16 8.91
CA LYS A 37 14.57 15.49 7.47
C LYS A 37 15.69 14.74 6.73
N ASP A 38 16.76 14.39 7.45
CA ASP A 38 17.94 13.69 6.93
C ASP A 38 17.78 12.16 6.87
N MET A 39 16.68 11.60 7.39
CA MET A 39 16.34 10.16 7.37
C MET A 39 15.04 9.90 6.59
N SER A 40 14.82 10.63 5.50
CA SER A 40 13.62 10.52 4.65
C SER A 40 13.38 9.13 4.05
N GLN A 41 14.39 8.25 4.02
CA GLN A 41 14.28 6.88 3.55
C GLN A 41 13.73 5.88 4.58
N LEU A 42 13.66 6.25 5.87
CA LEU A 42 13.20 5.34 6.91
C LEU A 42 11.68 5.46 7.07
N SER A 43 10.93 4.71 6.27
CA SER A 43 9.47 4.63 6.38
C SER A 43 9.09 3.51 7.34
N CYS A 44 8.64 3.83 8.55
CA CYS A 44 8.04 2.81 9.43
C CYS A 44 6.77 2.20 8.83
N ALA A 45 6.17 2.85 7.84
CA ALA A 45 5.10 2.26 7.06
C ALA A 45 5.55 1.07 6.21
N ALA A 46 6.85 0.84 6.00
CA ALA A 46 7.35 -0.40 5.40
C ALA A 46 6.95 -1.65 6.21
N PHE A 47 6.81 -1.53 7.54
CA PHE A 47 6.26 -2.61 8.36
C PHE A 47 4.81 -2.94 7.97
N CYS A 48 3.98 -1.91 7.79
CA CYS A 48 2.60 -2.08 7.32
C CYS A 48 2.56 -2.64 5.90
N ALA A 49 3.46 -2.21 5.00
CA ALA A 49 3.59 -2.78 3.66
C ALA A 49 3.85 -4.28 3.70
N GLY A 50 4.78 -4.74 4.55
CA GLY A 50 5.05 -6.17 4.74
C GLY A 50 3.84 -6.96 5.27
N ILE A 51 3.03 -6.36 6.15
CA ILE A 51 1.78 -7.00 6.60
C ILE A 51 0.79 -7.15 5.44
N ILE A 52 0.62 -6.10 4.62
CA ILE A 52 -0.26 -6.13 3.45
C ILE A 52 0.22 -7.21 2.47
N GLU A 53 1.51 -7.27 2.20
CA GLU A 53 2.14 -8.26 1.32
C GLU A 53 1.89 -9.69 1.82
N ALA A 54 2.12 -9.96 3.11
CA ALA A 54 1.90 -11.27 3.71
C ALA A 54 0.43 -11.71 3.65
N VAL A 55 -0.51 -10.77 3.83
CA VAL A 55 -1.95 -11.06 3.71
C VAL A 55 -2.31 -11.41 2.27
N LEU A 56 -1.77 -10.69 1.29
CA LEU A 56 -2.00 -10.96 -0.13
C LEU A 56 -1.41 -12.31 -0.55
N ASP A 57 -0.19 -12.63 -0.12
CA ASP A 57 0.43 -13.93 -0.37
C ASP A 57 -0.37 -15.08 0.28
N GLY A 58 -0.79 -14.94 1.53
CA GLY A 58 -1.63 -15.91 2.22
C GLY A 58 -3.01 -16.11 1.57
N ALA A 59 -3.52 -15.09 0.86
CA ALA A 59 -4.74 -15.16 0.07
C ALA A 59 -4.51 -15.68 -1.37
N LEU A 60 -3.28 -16.07 -1.72
CA LEU A 60 -2.84 -16.51 -3.05
C LEU A 60 -2.93 -15.41 -4.12
N PHE A 61 -2.76 -14.15 -3.74
CA PHE A 61 -2.65 -13.01 -4.65
C PHE A 61 -1.25 -12.41 -4.55
N GLN A 62 -0.24 -13.15 -4.98
CA GLN A 62 1.17 -12.73 -4.93
C GLN A 62 1.35 -11.30 -5.46
N ALA A 63 2.08 -10.50 -4.69
CA ALA A 63 2.31 -9.09 -4.95
C ALA A 63 3.60 -8.63 -4.28
N THR A 64 4.17 -7.54 -4.77
CA THR A 64 5.16 -6.74 -4.05
C THR A 64 4.48 -5.49 -3.50
N VAL A 65 4.70 -5.16 -2.22
CA VAL A 65 4.11 -3.96 -1.60
C VAL A 65 5.19 -3.00 -1.11
N THR A 66 5.12 -1.75 -1.53
CA THR A 66 6.03 -0.68 -1.09
C THR A 66 5.28 0.47 -0.43
N ALA A 67 5.90 1.11 0.56
CA ALA A 67 5.31 2.27 1.24
C ALA A 67 6.02 3.56 0.81
N HIS A 68 5.23 4.58 0.44
CA HIS A 68 5.71 5.88 -0.01
C HIS A 68 5.04 7.00 0.78
N THR A 69 5.82 7.84 1.46
CA THR A 69 5.28 9.03 2.11
C THR A 69 5.09 10.13 1.07
N VAL A 70 3.85 10.57 0.87
CA VAL A 70 3.47 11.61 -0.09
C VAL A 70 2.74 12.71 0.67
N ALA A 71 3.52 13.66 1.21
CA ALA A 71 2.99 14.76 2.00
C ALA A 71 2.01 15.62 1.20
N MET A 72 0.88 15.98 1.82
CA MET A 72 -0.06 17.00 1.35
C MET A 72 -0.25 18.05 2.44
N ASP A 73 -0.74 19.24 2.09
CA ASP A 73 -0.87 20.38 3.02
C ASP A 73 -1.54 20.02 4.35
N ASN A 74 -2.65 19.29 4.29
CA ASN A 74 -3.40 18.85 5.48
C ASN A 74 -2.91 17.51 6.06
N TYR A 75 -2.03 16.80 5.35
CA TYR A 75 -1.60 15.44 5.68
C TYR A 75 -0.09 15.26 5.41
N PRO A 76 0.78 15.80 6.28
CA PRO A 76 2.23 15.78 6.07
C PRO A 76 2.82 14.37 6.14
N THR A 77 2.13 13.44 6.81
CA THR A 77 2.54 12.05 7.01
C THR A 77 1.75 11.06 6.13
N ARG A 78 0.98 11.57 5.17
CA ARG A 78 0.21 10.75 4.25
C ARG A 78 1.11 9.71 3.60
N THR A 79 0.70 8.46 3.67
CA THR A 79 1.41 7.31 3.13
C THR A 79 0.55 6.61 2.09
N VAL A 80 1.18 6.25 0.98
CA VAL A 80 0.60 5.44 -0.09
C VAL A 80 1.31 4.09 -0.09
N TYR A 81 0.55 3.02 0.05
CA TYR A 81 1.02 1.65 -0.13
C TYR A 81 0.76 1.24 -1.58
N LEU A 82 1.81 1.17 -2.38
CA LEU A 82 1.75 0.70 -3.75
C LEU A 82 1.81 -0.83 -3.74
N ILE A 83 0.75 -1.45 -4.26
CA ILE A 83 0.61 -2.89 -4.41
C ILE A 83 0.78 -3.22 -5.88
N LYS A 84 1.81 -3.99 -6.20
CA LYS A 84 2.07 -4.50 -7.54
C LYS A 84 1.80 -5.99 -7.59
N LEU A 85 0.68 -6.36 -8.17
CA LEU A 85 0.31 -7.77 -8.33
C LEU A 85 1.19 -8.45 -9.37
N ASP A 86 1.47 -9.73 -9.14
CA ASP A 86 2.17 -10.57 -10.10
C ASP A 86 1.31 -10.84 -11.34
N SER A 87 1.97 -10.95 -12.49
CA SER A 87 1.31 -11.23 -13.77
C SER A 87 0.46 -12.52 -13.74
N SER A 88 0.86 -13.50 -12.93
CA SER A 88 0.13 -14.77 -12.73
C SER A 88 -1.27 -14.53 -12.12
N VAL A 89 -1.38 -13.58 -11.20
CA VAL A 89 -2.65 -13.19 -10.55
C VAL A 89 -3.59 -12.59 -11.58
N LEU A 90 -3.10 -11.69 -12.43
CA LEU A 90 -3.90 -11.06 -13.49
C LEU A 90 -4.35 -12.07 -14.54
N GLN A 91 -3.47 -12.99 -14.94
CA GLN A 91 -3.81 -14.06 -15.88
C GLN A 91 -4.95 -14.93 -15.32
N ARG A 92 -4.84 -15.35 -14.06
CA ARG A 92 -5.88 -16.13 -13.37
C ARG A 92 -7.21 -15.39 -13.32
N GLU A 93 -7.17 -14.09 -13.05
CA GLU A 93 -8.37 -13.26 -13.03
C GLU A 93 -9.01 -13.17 -14.42
N LYS A 94 -8.23 -12.89 -15.46
CA LYS A 94 -8.71 -12.83 -16.86
C LYS A 94 -9.38 -14.14 -17.29
N THR A 95 -8.86 -15.31 -16.92
CA THR A 95 -9.49 -16.60 -17.22
C THR A 95 -10.85 -16.77 -16.54
N ARG A 96 -11.07 -16.21 -15.35
CA ARG A 96 -12.35 -16.30 -14.63
C ARG A 96 -13.46 -15.46 -15.28
N PHE A 97 -13.09 -14.34 -15.91
CA PHE A 97 -14.04 -13.41 -16.54
C PHE A 97 -14.09 -13.54 -18.07
N ALA A 98 -13.29 -14.42 -18.67
CA ALA A 98 -13.42 -14.81 -20.07
C ALA A 98 -14.69 -15.67 -20.23
N LYS A 99 -15.82 -14.99 -20.45
CA LYS A 99 -17.08 -15.56 -20.93
C LYS A 99 -17.47 -14.86 -22.21
#